data_AF-A0A917JEL2-F1
#
_entry.id   AF-A0A917JEL2-F1
#
_cell.length_a   1.000
_cell.length_b   1.000
_cell.length_c   1.000
_cell.angle_alpha   90.00
_cell.angle_beta   90.00
_cell.angle_gamma   90.00
#
_symmetry.space_group_name_H-M   'P 1'
#
loop_
_entity.id
_entity.type
_entity.pdbx_description
1 polymer ?
#
loop_
_entity_poly.entity_id
_entity_poly.type
_entity_poly.pdbx_seq_one_letter_code
_entity_poly.pdbx_strand_id
1 'polypeptide(L)'
;MNIDIDELYYSDDATENDKKLKNMIGEIVDILDTNQLIETIDQLKKPFYTKKLQDYLISENLPPLDSQEFAFLVQSAKYNGNIVKKIIRESGISNYNIDKYIAKYQLNEINRGIYVFPNKPIDAQFLFQAQYTRAVISHETALYLHDLSDVIPRYTIMSIPLNYNFSQIEKNENRYIKINTSSYNNNKALVLQYDQNDSIYLVKNTPISSSQIKSKKTIYGNDIRVTSMERTIADIFKSNTEEEVKQNALKKYHQKNPDDDKRLLRIAKQQNVETKVKQYLWELQIY
;
A
#
# COMPACT_ATOMS: atom_id res chain seq x y z
N MET A 1 -9.20 -25.51 -21.98
CA MET A 1 -9.23 -24.05 -22.22
C MET A 1 -7.78 -23.64 -22.29
N ASN A 2 -7.20 -23.64 -23.49
CA ASN A 2 -5.81 -23.19 -23.68
C ASN A 2 -5.81 -21.68 -23.44
N ILE A 3 -4.98 -21.25 -22.51
CA ILE A 3 -4.64 -19.84 -22.35
C ILE A 3 -3.69 -19.57 -23.51
N ASP A 4 -4.16 -18.78 -24.48
CA ASP A 4 -3.35 -18.33 -25.60
C ASP A 4 -2.25 -17.44 -25.05
N ILE A 5 -1.01 -17.93 -25.07
CA ILE A 5 0.13 -17.30 -24.41
C ILE A 5 0.48 -15.99 -25.15
N ASP A 6 0.05 -15.85 -26.40
CA ASP A 6 0.32 -14.71 -27.29
C ASP A 6 -0.33 -13.39 -26.84
N GLU A 7 -1.40 -13.41 -26.05
CA GLU A 7 -2.03 -12.17 -25.54
C GLU A 7 -1.25 -11.48 -24.41
N LEU A 8 -0.26 -12.15 -23.81
CA LEU A 8 0.67 -11.55 -22.84
C LEU A 8 1.94 -10.98 -23.48
N TYR A 9 2.12 -11.11 -24.80
CA TYR A 9 3.39 -10.81 -25.50
C TYR A 9 3.51 -9.42 -26.12
N TYR A 10 2.45 -8.61 -26.15
CA TYR A 10 2.48 -7.26 -26.73
C TYR A 10 2.13 -6.18 -25.71
N SER A 11 3.15 -5.70 -24.98
CA SER A 11 3.18 -4.33 -24.46
C SER A 11 4.18 -3.52 -25.29
N ASP A 12 3.72 -2.42 -25.89
CA ASP A 12 4.47 -1.62 -26.87
C ASP A 12 5.57 -0.71 -26.29
N ASP A 13 5.87 -0.80 -24.99
CA ASP A 13 6.87 0.02 -24.30
C ASP A 13 8.21 -0.70 -24.03
N ALA A 14 8.67 -1.57 -24.93
CA ALA A 14 9.94 -2.27 -24.77
C ALA A 14 11.13 -1.45 -25.32
N THR A 15 12.16 -1.22 -24.50
CA THR A 15 13.38 -0.50 -24.92
C THR A 15 14.14 -1.28 -26.00
N GLU A 16 15.00 -0.62 -26.77
CA GLU A 16 15.78 -1.27 -27.85
C GLU A 16 16.69 -2.39 -27.32
N ASN A 17 17.16 -2.28 -26.07
CA ASN A 17 17.86 -3.34 -25.36
C ASN A 17 16.96 -4.53 -25.03
N ASP A 18 15.71 -4.29 -24.61
CA ASP A 18 14.75 -5.35 -24.32
C ASP A 18 14.41 -6.15 -25.59
N LYS A 19 14.32 -5.47 -26.74
CA LYS A 19 14.09 -6.13 -28.04
C LYS A 19 15.26 -7.02 -28.43
N LYS A 20 16.50 -6.54 -28.26
CA LYS A 20 17.70 -7.33 -28.55
C LYS A 20 17.83 -8.55 -27.64
N LEU A 21 17.55 -8.37 -26.34
CA LEU A 21 17.53 -9.47 -25.37
C LEU A 21 16.44 -10.50 -25.71
N LYS A 22 15.24 -10.05 -26.10
CA LYS A 22 14.15 -10.92 -26.56
C LYS A 22 14.54 -11.74 -27.78
N ASN A 23 15.18 -11.14 -28.79
CA ASN A 23 15.64 -11.87 -29.98
C ASN A 23 16.68 -12.95 -29.61
N MET A 24 17.66 -12.61 -28.77
CA MET A 24 18.63 -13.59 -28.28
C MET A 24 17.97 -14.74 -27.50
N ILE A 25 16.94 -14.46 -26.70
CA ILE A 25 16.18 -15.50 -25.99
C ILE A 25 15.43 -16.39 -26.99
N GLY A 26 14.80 -15.80 -28.02
CA GLY A 26 14.11 -16.56 -29.07
C GLY A 26 15.04 -17.54 -29.79
N GLU A 27 16.22 -17.06 -30.21
CA GLU A 27 17.24 -17.91 -30.84
C GLU A 27 17.70 -19.06 -29.92
N ILE A 28 17.84 -18.82 -28.62
CA ILE A 28 18.21 -19.87 -27.64
C ILE A 28 17.08 -20.90 -27.49
N VAL A 29 15.82 -20.46 -27.46
CA VAL A 29 14.65 -21.35 -27.35
C VAL A 29 14.50 -22.24 -28.58
N ASP A 30 14.82 -21.74 -29.76
CA ASP A 30 14.76 -22.51 -31.01
C ASP A 30 15.88 -23.57 -31.12
N ILE A 31 16.98 -23.40 -30.37
CA ILE A 31 18.15 -24.30 -30.39
C ILE A 31 18.03 -25.44 -29.38
N LEU A 32 17.45 -25.17 -28.21
CA LEU A 32 17.41 -26.12 -27.09
C LEU A 32 16.14 -26.97 -27.12
N ASP A 33 16.26 -28.26 -26.78
CA ASP A 33 15.08 -29.10 -26.55
C ASP A 33 14.37 -28.76 -25.22
N THR A 34 13.14 -29.25 -25.05
CA THR A 34 12.31 -28.95 -23.87
C THR A 34 13.00 -29.31 -22.54
N ASN A 35 13.78 -30.39 -22.48
CA ASN A 35 14.46 -30.82 -21.26
C ASN A 35 15.66 -29.92 -20.97
N GLN A 36 16.43 -29.57 -22.00
CA GLN A 36 17.56 -28.63 -21.90
C GLN A 36 17.09 -27.23 -21.50
N LEU A 37 15.94 -26.78 -22.02
CA LEU A 37 15.30 -25.53 -21.61
C LEU A 37 14.90 -25.55 -20.14
N ILE A 38 14.27 -26.64 -19.68
CA ILE A 38 13.88 -26.79 -18.27
C ILE A 38 15.13 -26.76 -17.37
N GLU A 39 16.18 -27.51 -17.72
CA GLU A 39 17.43 -27.55 -16.94
C GLU A 39 18.11 -26.18 -16.90
N THR A 40 18.20 -25.49 -18.03
CA THR A 40 18.77 -24.14 -18.12
C THR A 40 17.98 -23.14 -17.29
N ILE A 41 16.64 -23.19 -17.38
CA ILE A 41 15.75 -22.35 -16.57
C ILE A 41 15.97 -22.61 -15.07
N ASP A 42 16.12 -23.86 -14.65
CA ASP A 42 16.38 -24.21 -13.24
C ASP A 42 17.77 -23.76 -12.78
N GLN A 43 18.79 -23.89 -13.62
CA GLN A 43 20.15 -23.38 -13.36
C GLN A 43 20.16 -21.85 -13.19
N LEU A 44 19.35 -21.12 -13.97
CA LEU A 44 19.25 -19.65 -13.88
C LEU A 44 18.35 -19.18 -12.74
N LYS A 45 17.28 -19.91 -12.43
CA LYS A 45 16.31 -19.54 -11.38
C LYS A 45 16.93 -19.63 -9.99
N LYS A 46 17.69 -20.68 -9.69
CA LYS A 46 18.24 -20.90 -8.34
C LYS A 46 19.08 -19.72 -7.84
N PRO A 47 20.14 -19.27 -8.53
CA PRO A 47 20.94 -18.12 -8.08
C PRO A 47 20.12 -16.83 -7.94
N PHE A 48 19.16 -16.62 -8.85
CA PHE A 48 18.28 -15.45 -8.81
C PHE A 48 17.40 -15.43 -7.56
N TYR A 49 16.74 -16.55 -7.24
CA TYR A 49 15.90 -16.65 -6.06
C TYR A 49 16.71 -16.68 -4.78
N THR A 50 17.86 -17.35 -4.75
CA THR A 50 18.76 -17.32 -3.59
C THR A 50 19.14 -15.87 -3.26
N LYS A 51 19.55 -15.07 -4.26
CA LYS A 51 19.88 -13.66 -4.04
C LYS A 51 18.68 -12.84 -3.58
N LYS A 52 17.50 -13.02 -4.18
CA LYS A 52 16.29 -12.26 -3.82
C LYS A 52 15.71 -12.64 -2.45
N LEU A 53 15.87 -13.90 -2.05
CA LEU A 53 15.29 -14.45 -0.82
C LEU A 53 16.31 -14.60 0.31
N GLN A 54 17.57 -14.24 0.10
CA GLN A 54 18.66 -14.43 1.07
C GLN A 54 18.30 -13.93 2.48
N ASP A 55 17.61 -12.78 2.58
CA ASP A 55 17.23 -12.17 3.86
C ASP A 55 16.13 -12.93 4.62
N TYR A 56 15.49 -13.91 3.96
CA TYR A 56 14.37 -14.70 4.50
C TYR A 56 14.75 -16.16 4.73
N LEU A 57 15.91 -16.61 4.23
CA LEU A 57 16.36 -17.98 4.35
C LEU A 57 17.08 -18.21 5.69
N ILE A 58 16.87 -19.39 6.28
CA ILE A 58 17.61 -19.83 7.49
C ILE A 58 18.94 -20.51 7.10
N SER A 59 19.00 -21.07 5.90
CA SER A 59 20.16 -21.77 5.34
C SER A 59 20.41 -21.31 3.91
N GLU A 60 21.61 -21.51 3.39
CA GLU A 60 21.93 -21.22 1.98
C GLU A 60 21.08 -22.03 0.97
N ASN A 61 20.49 -23.13 1.43
CA ASN A 61 19.63 -23.97 0.61
C ASN A 61 18.22 -23.39 0.47
N LEU A 62 17.82 -23.18 -0.78
CA LEU A 62 16.45 -22.81 -1.16
C LEU A 62 15.50 -24.02 -0.98
N PRO A 63 14.29 -23.85 -0.42
CA PRO A 63 13.28 -24.89 -0.44
C PRO A 63 12.91 -25.30 -1.88
N PRO A 64 12.31 -26.49 -2.09
CA PRO A 64 11.84 -26.90 -3.41
C PRO A 64 10.90 -25.84 -4.01
N LEU A 65 11.10 -25.50 -5.29
CA LEU A 65 10.42 -24.38 -5.95
C LEU A 65 8.89 -24.56 -6.04
N ASP A 66 8.43 -25.80 -6.02
CA ASP A 66 7.02 -26.21 -6.02
C ASP A 66 6.42 -26.31 -4.61
N SER A 67 7.23 -26.12 -3.56
CA SER A 67 6.77 -26.22 -2.17
C SER A 67 5.99 -24.98 -1.72
N GLN A 68 5.06 -25.19 -0.78
CA GLN A 68 4.39 -24.08 -0.09
C GLN A 68 5.36 -23.22 0.72
N GLU A 69 6.52 -23.75 1.11
CA GLU A 69 7.54 -22.99 1.82
C GLU A 69 8.21 -21.98 0.91
N PHE A 70 8.58 -22.40 -0.31
CA PHE A 70 9.08 -21.47 -1.31
C PHE A 70 8.05 -20.40 -1.65
N ALA A 71 6.78 -20.78 -1.84
CA ALA A 71 5.70 -19.82 -2.05
C ALA A 71 5.56 -18.82 -0.88
N PHE A 72 5.69 -19.29 0.37
CA PHE A 72 5.66 -18.44 1.55
C PHE A 72 6.81 -17.42 1.55
N LEU A 73 8.03 -17.85 1.22
CA LEU A 73 9.19 -16.97 1.11
C LEU A 73 9.05 -15.94 -0.01
N VAL A 74 8.49 -16.34 -1.16
CA VAL A 74 8.19 -15.42 -2.27
C VAL A 74 7.18 -14.36 -1.84
N GLN A 75 6.11 -14.74 -1.14
CA GLN A 75 5.18 -13.76 -0.58
C GLN A 75 5.84 -12.89 0.49
N SER A 76 6.74 -13.46 1.29
CA SER A 76 7.48 -12.72 2.30
C SER A 76 8.36 -11.64 1.69
N ALA A 77 9.09 -11.96 0.62
CA ALA A 77 9.86 -10.97 -0.13
C ALA A 77 8.95 -9.93 -0.80
N LYS A 78 7.81 -10.35 -1.37
CA LYS A 78 6.83 -9.44 -1.99
C LYS A 78 6.34 -8.36 -1.02
N TYR A 79 6.07 -8.73 0.23
CA TYR A 79 5.58 -7.81 1.25
C TYR A 79 6.68 -7.27 2.17
N ASN A 80 7.95 -7.34 1.74
CA ASN A 80 9.13 -6.91 2.50
C ASN A 80 9.16 -7.45 3.94
N GLY A 81 8.80 -8.71 4.13
CA GLY A 81 8.74 -9.41 5.42
C GLY A 81 7.52 -9.14 6.27
N ASN A 82 6.55 -8.33 5.80
CA ASN A 82 5.31 -8.04 6.51
C ASN A 82 4.23 -9.04 6.10
N ILE A 83 3.86 -9.93 7.02
CA ILE A 83 3.00 -11.09 6.78
C ILE A 83 1.62 -10.90 7.40
N VAL A 84 0.60 -10.83 6.55
CA VAL A 84 -0.80 -10.87 6.97
C VAL A 84 -1.36 -12.26 6.65
N LYS A 85 -1.69 -13.05 7.68
CA LYS A 85 -2.12 -14.45 7.53
C LYS A 85 -3.29 -14.62 6.56
N LYS A 86 -4.22 -13.65 6.54
CA LYS A 86 -5.34 -13.61 5.58
C LYS A 86 -4.84 -13.56 4.12
N ILE A 87 -3.90 -12.67 3.81
CA ILE A 87 -3.36 -12.46 2.46
C ILE A 87 -2.57 -13.69 2.01
N ILE A 88 -1.73 -14.26 2.89
CA ILE A 88 -0.94 -15.45 2.56
C ILE A 88 -1.82 -16.69 2.33
N ARG A 89 -2.92 -16.81 3.09
CA ARG A 89 -3.90 -17.88 2.85
C ARG A 89 -4.58 -17.74 1.49
N GLU A 90 -4.92 -16.51 1.11
CA GLU A 90 -5.53 -16.19 -0.20
C GLU A 90 -4.59 -16.51 -1.38
N SER A 91 -3.27 -16.62 -1.15
CA SER A 91 -2.31 -17.09 -2.17
C SER A 91 -2.15 -18.62 -2.25
N GLY A 92 -3.03 -19.39 -1.60
CA GLY A 92 -3.06 -20.85 -1.70
C GLY A 92 -2.21 -21.60 -0.67
N ILE A 93 -1.62 -20.93 0.31
CA ILE A 93 -0.83 -21.56 1.38
C ILE A 93 -1.76 -21.98 2.51
N SER A 94 -1.65 -23.24 2.96
CA SER A 94 -2.53 -23.76 4.01
C SER A 94 -2.28 -23.08 5.35
N ASN A 95 -3.31 -22.93 6.20
CA ASN A 95 -3.15 -22.37 7.54
C ASN A 95 -2.12 -23.13 8.37
N TYR A 96 -2.12 -24.47 8.28
CA TYR A 96 -1.15 -25.33 8.95
C TYR A 96 0.29 -24.96 8.56
N ASN A 97 0.53 -24.81 7.25
CA ASN A 97 1.85 -24.44 6.75
C ASN A 97 2.23 -23.00 7.13
N ILE A 98 1.30 -22.05 7.11
CA ILE A 98 1.56 -20.68 7.57
C ILE A 98 2.04 -20.69 9.02
N ASP A 99 1.34 -21.40 9.91
CA ASP A 99 1.73 -21.49 11.33
C ASP A 99 3.07 -22.21 11.51
N LYS A 100 3.29 -23.29 10.75
CA LYS A 100 4.59 -23.98 10.69
C LYS A 100 5.72 -23.03 10.28
N TYR A 101 5.51 -22.18 9.28
CA TYR A 101 6.54 -21.26 8.78
C TYR A 101 6.75 -20.06 9.70
N ILE A 102 5.70 -19.50 10.29
CA ILE A 102 5.82 -18.48 11.34
C ILE A 102 6.75 -18.97 12.46
N ALA A 103 6.55 -20.22 12.93
CA ALA A 103 7.40 -20.82 13.94
C ALA A 103 8.83 -21.10 13.42
N LYS A 104 8.97 -21.71 12.24
CA LYS A 104 10.26 -22.06 11.63
C LYS A 104 11.17 -20.83 11.46
N TYR A 105 10.61 -19.73 10.95
CA TYR A 105 11.32 -18.48 10.67
C TYR A 105 11.28 -17.48 11.83
N GLN A 106 10.72 -17.88 12.97
CA GLN A 106 10.67 -17.08 14.21
C GLN A 106 10.07 -15.69 14.03
N LEU A 107 9.00 -15.56 13.24
CA LEU A 107 8.40 -14.26 12.95
C LEU A 107 7.87 -13.60 14.22
N ASN A 108 8.05 -12.27 14.29
CA ASN A 108 7.52 -11.43 15.34
C ASN A 108 6.01 -11.22 15.14
N GLU A 109 5.20 -11.68 16.08
CA GLU A 109 3.77 -11.36 16.09
C GLU A 109 3.54 -9.90 16.53
N ILE A 110 3.15 -9.05 15.58
CA ILE A 110 2.84 -7.64 15.83
C ILE A 110 1.42 -7.49 16.37
N ASN A 111 0.50 -8.30 15.83
CA ASN A 111 -0.87 -8.47 16.30
C ASN A 111 -1.39 -9.83 15.82
N ARG A 112 -2.53 -10.29 16.33
CA ARG A 112 -3.13 -11.56 15.93
C ARG A 112 -3.31 -11.64 14.40
N GLY A 113 -2.63 -12.60 13.78
CA GLY A 113 -2.69 -12.80 12.33
C GLY A 113 -1.80 -11.85 11.51
N ILE A 114 -0.97 -11.04 12.17
CA ILE A 114 -0.04 -10.08 11.57
C ILE A 114 1.35 -10.29 12.16
N TYR A 115 2.28 -10.65 11.29
CA TYR A 115 3.63 -11.06 11.66
C TYR A 115 4.65 -10.31 10.82
N VAL A 116 5.85 -10.12 11.36
CA VAL A 116 6.97 -9.50 10.62
C VAL A 116 8.22 -10.35 10.82
N PHE A 117 9.03 -10.53 9.77
CA PHE A 117 10.32 -11.20 9.87
C PHE A 117 11.25 -10.47 10.86
N PRO A 118 12.05 -11.17 11.69
CA PRO A 118 12.82 -10.54 12.78
C PRO A 118 13.71 -9.36 12.38
N ASN A 119 14.27 -9.39 11.17
CA ASN A 119 15.20 -8.39 10.65
C ASN A 119 14.56 -7.48 9.59
N LYS A 120 13.23 -7.43 9.52
CA LYS A 120 12.50 -6.63 8.55
C LYS A 120 11.71 -5.52 9.24
N PRO A 121 11.65 -4.32 8.63
CA PRO A 121 10.93 -3.21 9.22
C PRO A 121 9.43 -3.45 9.18
N ILE A 122 8.75 -2.94 10.20
CA ILE A 122 7.29 -2.90 10.26
C ILE A 122 6.79 -1.88 9.23
N ASP A 123 5.90 -2.29 8.33
CA ASP A 123 5.15 -1.37 7.46
C ASP A 123 3.82 -1.03 8.14
N ALA A 124 3.85 -0.03 9.04
CA ALA A 124 2.70 0.28 9.89
C ALA A 124 1.46 0.67 9.08
N GLN A 125 1.63 1.42 7.98
CA GLN A 125 0.52 1.89 7.15
C GLN A 125 -0.20 0.71 6.48
N PHE A 126 0.57 -0.19 5.85
CA PHE A 126 0.03 -1.40 5.22
C PHE A 126 -0.64 -2.32 6.23
N LEU A 127 0.07 -2.66 7.32
CA LEU A 127 -0.43 -3.59 8.33
C LEU A 127 -1.70 -3.07 9.01
N PHE A 128 -1.74 -1.78 9.35
CA PHE A 128 -2.90 -1.16 9.96
C PHE A 128 -4.12 -1.22 9.03
N GLN A 129 -3.96 -0.96 7.73
CA GLN A 129 -5.07 -1.05 6.77
C GLN A 129 -5.53 -2.48 6.49
N ALA A 130 -4.60 -3.45 6.52
CA ALA A 130 -4.93 -4.86 6.40
C ALA A 130 -5.75 -5.36 7.60
N GLN A 131 -5.44 -4.87 8.81
CA GLN A 131 -6.20 -5.18 10.02
C GLN A 131 -7.56 -4.45 10.03
N TYR A 132 -7.55 -3.15 9.73
CA TYR A 132 -8.71 -2.28 9.79
C TYR A 132 -9.10 -1.86 8.38
N THR A 133 -9.87 -2.72 7.71
CA THR A 133 -10.27 -2.59 6.30
C THR A 133 -11.14 -1.36 6.00
N ARG A 134 -11.55 -0.56 6.99
CA ARG A 134 -12.28 0.71 6.79
C ARG A 134 -11.39 1.95 6.96
N ALA A 135 -10.13 1.78 7.35
CA ALA A 135 -9.16 2.86 7.49
C ALA A 135 -8.53 3.20 6.12
N VAL A 136 -8.52 4.48 5.77
CA VAL A 136 -7.98 5.01 4.52
C VAL A 136 -7.14 6.25 4.83
N ILE A 137 -5.95 6.35 4.24
CA ILE A 137 -5.10 7.53 4.41
C ILE A 137 -5.79 8.76 3.79
N SER A 138 -5.76 9.89 4.49
CA SER A 138 -6.57 11.07 4.19
C SER A 138 -5.87 12.38 4.59
N HIS A 139 -6.53 13.52 4.36
CA HIS A 139 -6.07 14.86 4.75
C HIS A 139 -4.63 15.16 4.28
N GLU A 140 -3.79 15.79 5.11
CA GLU A 140 -2.44 16.24 4.75
C GLU A 140 -1.54 15.10 4.26
N THR A 141 -1.67 13.90 4.84
CA THR A 141 -0.90 12.73 4.37
C THR A 141 -1.31 12.33 2.96
N ALA A 142 -2.60 12.37 2.64
CA ALA A 142 -3.06 12.11 1.28
C ALA A 142 -2.67 13.23 0.31
N LEU A 143 -2.60 14.49 0.75
CA LEU A 143 -2.10 15.58 -0.09
C LEU A 143 -0.68 15.32 -0.54
N TYR A 144 0.19 14.95 0.40
CA TYR A 144 1.58 14.60 0.10
C TYR A 144 1.67 13.42 -0.88
N LEU A 145 0.92 12.34 -0.66
CA LEU A 145 0.93 11.15 -1.53
C LEU A 145 0.35 11.39 -2.94
N HIS A 146 -0.38 12.47 -3.16
CA HIS A 146 -0.86 12.91 -4.47
C HIS A 146 -0.02 14.04 -5.07
N ASP A 147 1.08 14.42 -4.43
CA ASP A 147 1.90 15.59 -4.77
C ASP A 147 1.07 16.88 -4.91
N LEU A 148 0.04 17.02 -4.08
CA LEU A 148 -0.73 18.25 -3.90
C LEU A 148 -0.14 19.14 -2.79
N SER A 149 0.87 18.64 -2.07
CA SER A 149 1.66 19.37 -1.10
C SER A 149 3.11 18.88 -1.15
N ASP A 150 4.08 19.79 -1.03
CA ASP A 150 5.50 19.44 -0.90
C ASP A 150 5.92 19.25 0.57
N VAL A 151 5.00 19.52 1.50
CA VAL A 151 5.26 19.37 2.93
C VAL A 151 5.19 17.90 3.32
N ILE A 152 6.31 17.37 3.81
CA ILE A 152 6.39 16.01 4.35
C ILE A 152 5.57 15.95 5.66
N PRO A 153 4.54 15.09 5.75
CA PRO A 153 3.73 14.95 6.96
C PRO A 153 4.56 14.43 8.13
N ARG A 154 4.36 15.00 9.34
CA ARG A 154 5.02 14.51 10.58
C ARG A 154 4.41 13.22 11.13
N TYR A 155 3.22 12.87 10.66
CA TYR A 155 2.47 11.68 11.06
C TYR A 155 1.53 11.28 9.92
N THR A 156 1.08 10.04 9.94
CA THR A 156 0.12 9.51 8.99
C THR A 156 -1.30 9.76 9.49
N ILE A 157 -2.15 10.41 8.71
CA ILE A 157 -3.56 10.61 9.05
C ILE A 157 -4.42 9.60 8.30
N MET A 158 -5.19 8.81 9.03
CA MET A 158 -6.15 7.86 8.47
C MET A 158 -7.57 8.17 8.93
N SER A 159 -8.49 8.23 7.97
CA SER A 159 -9.91 8.38 8.22
C SER A 159 -10.58 7.01 8.35
N ILE A 160 -11.52 6.92 9.29
CA ILE A 160 -12.41 5.78 9.48
C ILE A 160 -13.85 6.28 9.70
N PRO A 161 -14.89 5.50 9.39
CA PRO A 161 -16.26 5.99 9.48
C PRO A 161 -16.67 6.44 10.90
N LEU A 162 -17.49 7.50 10.98
CA LEU A 162 -17.95 8.10 12.25
C LEU A 162 -18.49 7.09 13.28
N ASN A 163 -19.24 6.10 12.81
CA ASN A 163 -19.85 5.07 13.65
C ASN A 163 -18.91 3.90 13.99
N TYR A 164 -17.66 3.94 13.57
CA TYR A 164 -16.69 2.90 13.90
C TYR A 164 -16.36 2.91 15.39
N ASN A 165 -16.31 1.72 16.00
CA ASN A 165 -16.02 1.55 17.42
C ASN A 165 -14.50 1.44 17.65
N PHE A 166 -13.93 2.36 18.42
CA PHE A 166 -12.50 2.38 18.73
C PHE A 166 -12.11 1.41 19.86
N SER A 167 -13.05 0.92 20.65
CA SER A 167 -12.75 0.09 21.82
C SER A 167 -12.03 -1.22 21.48
N GLN A 168 -12.17 -1.74 20.25
CA GLN A 168 -11.38 -2.88 19.81
C GLN A 168 -9.93 -2.51 19.49
N ILE A 169 -9.71 -1.31 18.96
CA ILE A 169 -8.38 -0.80 18.62
C ILE A 169 -7.63 -0.44 19.90
N GLU A 170 -8.29 0.25 20.83
CA GLU A 170 -7.72 0.66 22.12
C GLU A 170 -7.20 -0.53 22.95
N LYS A 171 -7.76 -1.72 22.77
CA LYS A 171 -7.35 -2.95 23.47
C LYS A 171 -6.14 -3.67 22.85
N ASN A 172 -5.67 -3.22 21.69
CA ASN A 172 -4.61 -3.88 20.93
C ASN A 172 -3.20 -3.35 21.24
N GLU A 173 -3.04 -2.55 22.30
CA GLU A 173 -1.73 -2.11 22.77
C GLU A 173 -0.85 -3.33 23.14
N ASN A 174 0.40 -3.31 22.72
CA ASN A 174 1.37 -4.34 23.04
C ASN A 174 2.81 -3.79 23.03
N ARG A 175 3.82 -4.66 22.88
CA ARG A 175 5.23 -4.25 22.82
C ARG A 175 5.62 -3.50 21.55
N TYR A 176 4.92 -3.73 20.44
CA TYR A 176 5.18 -3.13 19.12
C TYR A 176 4.27 -1.95 18.79
N ILE A 177 3.11 -1.85 19.45
CA ILE A 177 2.10 -0.82 19.18
C ILE A 177 1.76 -0.14 20.49
N LYS A 178 2.05 1.15 20.58
CA LYS A 178 1.56 2.04 21.65
C LYS A 178 0.33 2.79 21.17
N ILE A 179 -0.67 2.89 22.05
CA ILE A 179 -1.95 3.48 21.70
C ILE A 179 -2.30 4.55 22.73
N ASN A 180 -2.59 5.73 22.23
CA ASN A 180 -2.86 6.90 23.04
C ASN A 180 -3.96 7.73 22.39
N THR A 181 -4.59 8.60 23.17
CA THR A 181 -5.59 9.54 22.65
C THR A 181 -4.95 10.91 22.49
N SER A 182 -5.27 11.59 21.40
CA SER A 182 -4.91 12.99 21.17
C SER A 182 -6.10 13.74 20.57
N SER A 183 -5.89 14.98 20.16
CA SER A 183 -6.83 15.76 19.36
C SER A 183 -6.31 15.96 17.94
N TYR A 184 -7.22 15.93 16.97
CA TYR A 184 -6.99 16.36 15.59
C TYR A 184 -8.22 17.14 15.13
N ASN A 185 -8.04 18.37 14.65
CA ASN A 185 -9.14 19.30 14.33
C ASN A 185 -10.20 19.40 15.44
N ASN A 186 -9.75 19.59 16.69
CA ASN A 186 -10.61 19.66 17.88
C ASN A 186 -11.44 18.40 18.19
N ASN A 187 -11.23 17.30 17.44
CA ASN A 187 -11.90 16.03 17.65
C ASN A 187 -10.97 15.01 18.29
N LYS A 188 -11.54 14.06 19.05
CA LYS A 188 -10.79 12.91 19.59
C LYS A 188 -10.17 12.12 18.44
N ALA A 189 -8.85 11.97 18.47
CA ALA A 189 -8.08 11.11 17.58
C ALA A 189 -7.46 9.96 18.40
N LEU A 190 -7.41 8.77 17.80
CA LEU A 190 -6.64 7.66 18.36
C LEU A 190 -5.28 7.66 17.67
N VAL A 191 -4.20 7.77 18.45
CA VAL A 191 -2.83 7.78 17.96
C VAL A 191 -2.24 6.40 18.18
N LEU A 192 -1.79 5.77 17.10
CA LEU A 192 -1.08 4.50 17.14
C LEU A 192 0.37 4.71 16.76
N GLN A 193 1.27 4.35 17.67
CA GLN A 193 2.71 4.42 17.48
C GLN A 193 3.26 3.00 17.33
N TYR A 194 3.54 2.61 16.10
CA TYR A 194 4.24 1.37 15.80
C TYR A 194 5.75 1.58 16.03
N ASP A 195 6.45 0.53 16.43
CA ASP A 195 7.90 0.58 16.62
C ASP A 195 8.60 1.04 15.32
N GLN A 196 9.52 2.00 15.46
CA GLN A 196 10.30 2.60 14.36
C GLN A 196 9.48 3.15 13.17
N ASN A 197 8.23 3.57 13.39
CA ASN A 197 7.36 4.14 12.36
C ASN A 197 6.82 5.52 12.78
N ASP A 198 6.37 6.33 11.83
CA ASP A 198 5.62 7.53 12.16
C ASP A 198 4.27 7.18 12.80
N SER A 199 3.80 8.02 13.73
CA SER A 199 2.50 7.80 14.36
C SER A 199 1.37 7.80 13.34
N ILE A 200 0.36 6.96 13.55
CA ILE A 200 -0.89 6.96 12.80
C ILE A 200 -1.96 7.66 13.63
N TYR A 201 -2.44 8.80 13.15
CA TYR A 201 -3.60 9.51 13.67
C TYR A 201 -4.86 8.96 13.00
N LEU A 202 -5.60 8.15 13.75
CA LEU A 202 -6.88 7.61 13.32
C LEU A 202 -8.02 8.56 13.72
N VAL A 203 -8.69 9.11 12.72
CA VAL A 203 -9.71 10.14 12.88
C VAL A 203 -11.04 9.67 12.31
N LYS A 204 -12.13 10.05 12.98
CA LYS A 204 -13.48 9.77 12.51
C LYS A 204 -13.87 10.77 11.42
N ASN A 205 -14.28 10.27 10.27
CA ASN A 205 -14.76 11.10 9.17
C ASN A 205 -15.99 10.46 8.50
N THR A 206 -16.64 11.20 7.62
CA THR A 206 -17.72 10.71 6.76
C THR A 206 -17.24 9.47 6.00
N PRO A 207 -18.12 8.47 5.78
CA PRO A 207 -17.76 7.27 5.04
C PRO A 207 -17.09 7.59 3.69
N ILE A 208 -16.04 6.83 3.36
CA ILE A 208 -15.33 6.94 2.09
C ILE A 208 -15.85 5.83 1.17
N SER A 209 -16.39 6.20 0.02
CA SER A 209 -16.86 5.21 -0.97
C SER A 209 -15.69 4.63 -1.77
N SER A 210 -15.87 3.47 -2.38
CA SER A 210 -14.84 2.85 -3.24
C SER A 210 -14.36 3.77 -4.36
N SER A 211 -15.27 4.56 -4.95
CA SER A 211 -14.94 5.55 -6.01
C SER A 211 -14.02 6.68 -5.54
N GLN A 212 -13.93 6.89 -4.23
CA GLN A 212 -13.10 7.91 -3.56
C GLN A 212 -11.81 7.31 -3.00
N ILE A 213 -11.48 6.06 -3.33
CA ILE A 213 -10.24 5.39 -2.89
C ILE A 213 -9.33 5.19 -4.09
N LYS A 214 -8.04 5.46 -3.88
CA LYS A 214 -6.94 5.20 -4.81
C LYS A 214 -5.90 4.34 -4.11
N SER A 215 -5.19 3.53 -4.89
CA SER A 215 -4.04 2.76 -4.41
C SER A 215 -2.75 3.59 -4.56
N LYS A 216 -1.90 3.58 -3.55
CA LYS A 216 -0.53 4.11 -3.57
C LYS A 216 0.39 3.07 -2.93
N LYS A 217 1.71 3.26 -3.06
CA LYS A 217 2.70 2.36 -2.45
C LYS A 217 3.34 3.01 -1.24
N THR A 218 3.63 2.20 -0.22
CA THR A 218 4.50 2.59 0.89
C THR A 218 5.95 2.63 0.41
N ILE A 219 6.84 3.17 1.24
CA ILE A 219 8.30 3.10 1.00
C ILE A 219 8.82 1.66 0.92
N TYR A 220 8.07 0.70 1.44
CA TYR A 220 8.38 -0.73 1.39
C TYR A 220 7.73 -1.45 0.20
N GLY A 221 7.04 -0.72 -0.69
CA GLY A 221 6.42 -1.24 -1.92
C GLY A 221 5.02 -1.83 -1.77
N ASN A 222 4.49 -1.86 -0.54
CA ASN A 222 3.17 -2.42 -0.24
C ASN A 222 2.04 -1.47 -0.64
N ASP A 223 0.96 -2.01 -1.19
CA ASP A 223 -0.19 -1.21 -1.60
C ASP A 223 -1.01 -0.75 -0.39
N ILE A 224 -1.34 0.55 -0.38
CA ILE A 224 -2.12 1.24 0.64
C ILE A 224 -3.23 2.06 -0.01
N ARG A 225 -4.34 2.20 0.70
CA ARG A 225 -5.51 2.96 0.28
C ARG A 225 -5.41 4.39 0.75
N VAL A 226 -5.59 5.30 -0.19
CA VAL A 226 -5.56 6.75 0.01
C VAL A 226 -6.84 7.34 -0.55
N THR A 227 -7.39 8.39 0.06
CA THR A 227 -8.51 9.14 -0.53
C THR A 227 -8.15 9.69 -1.90
N SER A 228 -9.09 9.75 -2.85
CA SER A 228 -8.90 10.42 -4.15
C SER A 228 -8.50 11.89 -3.95
N MET A 229 -7.89 12.52 -4.94
CA MET A 229 -7.48 13.94 -4.87
C MET A 229 -8.66 14.85 -4.46
N GLU A 230 -9.81 14.70 -5.11
CA GLU A 230 -11.02 15.47 -4.79
C GLU A 230 -11.50 15.29 -3.34
N ARG A 231 -11.49 14.04 -2.87
CA ARG A 231 -11.88 13.71 -1.50
C ARG A 231 -10.87 14.28 -0.49
N THR A 232 -9.60 14.22 -0.83
CA THR A 232 -8.52 14.78 -0.02
C THR A 232 -8.67 16.29 0.12
N ILE A 233 -8.96 16.99 -0.98
CA ILE A 233 -9.25 18.43 -0.97
C ILE A 233 -10.49 18.71 -0.10
N ALA A 234 -11.58 17.98 -0.30
CA ALA A 234 -12.78 18.16 0.50
C ALA A 234 -12.53 17.93 2.01
N ASP A 235 -11.70 16.94 2.36
CA ASP A 235 -11.32 16.66 3.75
C ASP A 235 -10.51 17.81 4.36
N ILE A 236 -9.50 18.36 3.65
CA ILE A 236 -8.71 19.50 4.17
C ILE A 236 -9.52 20.80 4.27
N PHE A 237 -10.55 20.97 3.46
CA PHE A 237 -11.45 22.13 3.52
C PHE A 237 -12.42 22.05 4.70
N LYS A 238 -12.69 20.84 5.18
CA LYS A 238 -13.53 20.56 6.34
C LYS A 238 -12.77 20.66 7.66
N SER A 239 -11.45 20.54 7.62
CA SER A 239 -10.55 20.67 8.76
C SER A 239 -10.06 22.11 9.00
N ASN A 240 -9.36 22.29 10.12
CA ASN A 240 -8.65 23.53 10.46
C ASN A 240 -7.25 23.58 9.83
N THR A 241 -7.05 22.89 8.70
CA THR A 241 -5.81 22.96 7.93
C THR A 241 -5.54 24.41 7.52
N GLU A 242 -4.27 24.82 7.52
CA GLU A 242 -3.85 26.19 7.21
C GLU A 242 -4.36 26.64 5.83
N GLU A 243 -4.81 27.90 5.73
CA GLU A 243 -5.44 28.40 4.50
C GLU A 243 -4.46 28.42 3.32
N GLU A 244 -3.17 28.66 3.55
CA GLU A 244 -2.12 28.56 2.51
C GLU A 244 -2.02 27.13 1.93
N VAL A 245 -2.08 26.10 2.80
CA VAL A 245 -2.06 24.70 2.38
C VAL A 245 -3.28 24.38 1.51
N LYS A 246 -4.46 24.88 1.88
CA LYS A 246 -5.69 24.71 1.08
C LYS A 246 -5.57 25.36 -0.30
N GLN A 247 -5.06 26.60 -0.37
CA GLN A 247 -4.86 27.31 -1.64
C GLN A 247 -3.87 26.57 -2.54
N ASN A 248 -2.71 26.18 -2.00
CA ASN A 248 -1.66 25.48 -2.76
C ASN A 248 -2.14 24.11 -3.26
N ALA A 249 -2.84 23.35 -2.43
CA ALA A 249 -3.43 22.07 -2.81
C ALA A 249 -4.43 22.23 -3.97
N LEU A 250 -5.29 23.25 -3.92
CA LEU A 250 -6.29 23.49 -4.94
C LEU A 250 -5.67 23.94 -6.26
N LYS A 251 -4.65 24.82 -6.23
CA LYS A 251 -3.88 25.22 -7.41
C LYS A 251 -3.25 24.01 -8.09
N LYS A 252 -2.53 23.17 -7.34
CA LYS A 252 -1.88 21.96 -7.85
C LYS A 252 -2.89 20.95 -8.40
N TYR A 253 -4.04 20.81 -7.76
CA TYR A 253 -5.11 19.94 -8.25
C TYR A 253 -5.59 20.37 -9.63
N HIS A 254 -5.87 21.66 -9.82
CA HIS A 254 -6.35 22.18 -11.10
C HIS A 254 -5.28 22.05 -12.19
N GLN A 255 -4.01 22.31 -11.87
CA GLN A 255 -2.90 22.07 -12.81
C GLN A 255 -2.82 20.62 -13.27
N LYS A 256 -3.08 19.65 -12.38
CA LYS A 256 -3.06 18.22 -12.70
C LYS A 256 -4.33 17.73 -13.40
N ASN A 257 -5.45 18.42 -13.22
CA ASN A 257 -6.76 18.02 -13.74
C ASN A 257 -7.45 19.25 -14.38
N PRO A 258 -6.90 19.80 -15.48
CA PRO A 258 -7.57 20.88 -16.19
C PRO A 258 -8.96 20.40 -16.59
N ASP A 259 -9.98 21.20 -16.28
CA ASP A 259 -11.39 20.98 -16.64
C ASP A 259 -12.19 19.91 -15.85
N ASP A 260 -11.67 19.28 -14.77
CA ASP A 260 -12.44 18.35 -13.91
C ASP A 260 -12.80 18.94 -12.52
N ASP A 261 -13.44 20.11 -12.53
CA ASP A 261 -14.00 20.69 -11.30
C ASP A 261 -15.35 20.05 -10.92
N LYS A 262 -16.06 19.44 -11.88
CA LYS A 262 -17.38 18.82 -11.62
C LYS A 262 -17.28 17.70 -10.59
N ARG A 263 -16.26 16.85 -10.70
CA ARG A 263 -16.04 15.75 -9.75
C ARG A 263 -15.66 16.29 -8.37
N LEU A 264 -14.78 17.29 -8.33
CA LEU A 264 -14.39 17.97 -7.10
C LEU A 264 -15.59 18.57 -6.38
N LEU A 265 -16.39 19.39 -7.06
CA LEU A 265 -17.56 20.06 -6.49
C LEU A 265 -18.62 19.06 -6.01
N ARG A 266 -18.84 17.97 -6.75
CA ARG A 266 -19.75 16.89 -6.32
C ARG A 266 -19.29 16.25 -5.00
N ILE A 267 -18.00 15.98 -4.85
CA ILE A 267 -17.44 15.40 -3.63
C ILE A 267 -17.43 16.42 -2.49
N ALA A 268 -17.09 17.68 -2.76
CA ALA A 268 -17.15 18.78 -1.79
C ALA A 268 -18.57 18.97 -1.23
N LYS A 269 -19.60 18.84 -2.08
CA LYS A 269 -21.01 18.84 -1.65
C LYS A 269 -21.33 17.71 -0.67
N GLN A 270 -20.87 16.49 -0.95
CA GLN A 270 -21.04 15.34 -0.04
C GLN A 270 -20.34 15.54 1.32
N GLN A 271 -19.32 16.39 1.36
CA GLN A 271 -18.58 16.74 2.59
C GLN A 271 -19.06 18.03 3.25
N ASN A 272 -20.09 18.69 2.71
CA ASN A 272 -20.61 19.98 3.16
C ASN A 272 -19.60 21.14 3.10
N VAL A 273 -18.69 21.13 2.11
CA VAL A 273 -17.68 22.19 1.91
C VAL A 273 -17.72 22.82 0.52
N GLU A 274 -18.76 22.53 -0.28
CA GLU A 274 -18.89 23.04 -1.65
C GLU A 274 -18.77 24.56 -1.74
N THR A 275 -19.47 25.31 -0.87
CA THR A 275 -19.44 26.77 -0.86
C THR A 275 -18.04 27.31 -0.62
N LYS A 276 -17.31 26.74 0.34
CA LYS A 276 -15.94 27.16 0.67
C LYS A 276 -14.98 26.84 -0.47
N VAL A 277 -15.11 25.67 -1.10
CA VAL A 277 -14.30 25.29 -2.27
C VAL A 277 -14.55 26.22 -3.45
N LYS A 278 -15.82 26.54 -3.76
CA LYS A 278 -16.18 27.48 -4.84
C LYS A 278 -15.62 28.87 -4.60
N GLN A 279 -15.68 29.37 -3.37
CA GLN A 279 -15.08 30.66 -3.01
C GLN A 279 -13.58 30.66 -3.33
N TYR A 280 -12.86 29.60 -2.95
CA TYR A 280 -11.42 29.50 -3.21
C TYR A 280 -11.10 29.41 -4.70
N LEU A 281 -11.88 28.63 -5.47
CA LEU A 281 -11.71 28.55 -6.92
C LEU A 281 -11.88 29.92 -7.59
N TRP A 282 -12.87 30.71 -7.16
CA TRP A 282 -13.10 32.07 -7.63
C TRP A 282 -11.95 33.02 -7.26
N GLU A 283 -11.52 33.03 -6.00
CA GLU A 283 -10.41 33.87 -5.51
C GLU A 283 -9.09 33.58 -6.25
N LEU A 284 -8.89 32.33 -6.66
CA LEU A 284 -7.71 31.90 -7.40
C LEU A 284 -7.80 32.14 -8.92
N GLN A 285 -8.93 32.63 -9.42
CA GLN A 285 -9.21 32.81 -10.86
C GLN A 285 -9.09 31.50 -11.66
N ILE A 286 -9.51 30.41 -11.04
CA ILE A 286 -9.47 29.05 -11.60
C ILE A 286 -10.84 28.62 -12.15
N TYR A 287 -11.90 29.38 -11.84
CA TYR A 287 -13.30 29.11 -12.17
C TYR A 287 -13.99 30.33 -12.79
#